data_AF-A0A9D8IEU9-F1
#
_entry.id   AF-A0A9D8IEU9-F1
#
_cell.length_a   1.000
_cell.length_b   1.000
_cell.length_c   1.000
_cell.angle_alpha   90.00
_cell.angle_beta   90.00
_cell.angle_gamma   90.00
#
_symmetry.space_group_name_H-M   'P 1'
#
loop_
_entity.id
_entity.type
_entity.pdbx_description
1 polymer ?
#
loop_
_entity_poly.entity_id
_entity_poly.type
_entity_poly.pdbx_seq_one_letter_code
_entity_poly.pdbx_strand_id
1 'polypeptide(L)'
;MAIHPSFPTSPYEILNPEYRWFPADETLRETSYEKLLPPLVSKIRKEVKSWRDNHYEGASVTSKALLSWWFHTEHILPKSDGNMFEFRYYFAQREAIETVIYLYEVVKVKDKYDLIRYDSSGAVSTGMFDEEWLRLVVKMATGSGKTKVMSLIITWCYFHKLYEEDSRLSTNFLVIAPNIIVLDRLRADFDDMKIFWNDPLLPDNGCEGQNWQDDFQCG
;
A
#
# COMPACT_ATOMS: atom_id res chain seq x y z
N MET A 1 -3.92 11.81 25.71
CA MET A 1 -3.19 11.65 24.43
C MET A 1 -3.96 12.45 23.42
N ALA A 2 -3.48 13.64 23.05
CA ALA A 2 -4.24 14.57 22.23
C ALA A 2 -4.10 14.17 20.76
N ILE A 3 -5.21 13.80 20.12
CA ILE A 3 -5.31 13.68 18.66
C ILE A 3 -5.47 15.12 18.12
N HIS A 4 -4.83 15.44 16.99
CA HIS A 4 -4.95 16.76 16.38
C HIS A 4 -6.43 17.12 16.10
N PRO A 5 -6.89 18.37 16.33
CA PRO A 5 -8.31 18.73 16.15
C PRO A 5 -8.87 18.47 14.74
N SER A 6 -8.03 18.57 13.72
CA SER A 6 -8.36 18.27 12.32
C SER A 6 -8.20 16.80 11.93
N PHE A 7 -8.02 15.89 12.89
CA PHE A 7 -7.94 14.46 12.60
C PHE A 7 -9.33 13.94 12.19
N PRO A 8 -9.45 13.22 11.07
CA PRO A 8 -10.72 12.79 10.52
C PRO A 8 -11.36 11.70 11.36
N THR A 9 -12.70 11.69 11.37
CA THR A 9 -13.49 10.65 12.03
C THR A 9 -13.71 9.45 11.13
N SER A 10 -13.65 9.64 9.81
CA SER A 10 -13.82 8.59 8.81
C SER A 10 -12.49 7.89 8.50
N PRO A 11 -12.43 6.55 8.50
CA PRO A 11 -11.22 5.81 8.13
C PRO A 11 -10.91 5.86 6.62
N TYR A 12 -11.84 6.38 5.81
CA TYR A 12 -11.70 6.53 4.36
C TYR A 12 -11.17 7.89 3.94
N GLU A 13 -11.14 8.86 4.85
CA GLU A 13 -10.70 10.22 4.55
C GLU A 13 -9.17 10.29 4.42
N ILE A 14 -8.71 11.06 3.43
CA ILE A 14 -7.28 11.27 3.21
C ILE A 14 -6.71 12.08 4.38
N LEU A 15 -5.83 11.46 5.15
CA LEU A 15 -5.20 12.08 6.30
C LEU A 15 -3.90 12.80 5.91
N ASN A 16 -3.89 14.13 6.11
CA ASN A 16 -2.72 14.98 5.91
C ASN A 16 -1.55 14.53 6.83
N PRO A 17 -0.32 14.34 6.31
CA PRO A 17 0.88 14.07 7.09
C PRO A 17 1.10 15.03 8.28
N GLU A 18 0.66 16.29 8.17
CA GLU A 18 0.83 17.32 9.20
C GLU A 18 0.07 17.02 10.51
N TYR A 19 -1.03 16.27 10.45
CA TYR A 19 -1.92 16.05 11.60
C TYR A 19 -1.95 14.58 12.06
N ARG A 20 -0.91 13.82 11.71
CA ARG A 20 -0.79 12.39 12.06
C ARG A 20 -0.60 12.17 13.55
N TRP A 21 -1.18 11.09 14.06
CA TRP A 21 -0.88 10.66 15.43
C TRP A 21 0.61 10.32 15.61
N PHE A 22 1.17 10.66 16.77
CA PHE A 22 2.51 10.30 17.22
C PHE A 22 2.50 10.03 18.73
N PRO A 23 3.47 9.26 19.29
CA PRO A 23 3.43 8.80 20.68
C PRO A 23 3.92 9.88 21.67
N ALA A 24 3.39 11.09 21.59
CA ALA A 24 3.69 12.19 22.51
C ALA A 24 2.52 13.18 22.59
N ASP A 25 2.65 14.18 23.47
CA ASP A 25 1.72 15.30 23.55
C ASP A 25 1.83 16.17 22.28
N GLU A 26 0.70 16.69 21.80
CA GLU A 26 0.63 17.50 20.57
C GLU A 26 1.54 18.74 20.63
N THR A 27 1.77 19.29 21.82
CA THR A 27 2.73 20.38 22.08
C THR A 27 4.17 20.05 21.67
N LEU A 28 4.52 18.77 21.55
CA LEU A 28 5.86 18.28 21.17
C LEU A 28 6.00 18.00 19.67
N ARG A 29 4.99 18.30 18.85
CA ARG A 29 5.01 17.98 17.41
C ARG A 29 6.17 18.67 16.69
N GLU A 30 6.37 19.97 16.89
CA GLU A 30 7.40 20.74 16.19
C GLU A 30 8.83 20.30 16.54
N THR A 31 9.05 19.78 17.75
CA THR A 31 10.39 19.49 18.27
C THR A 31 10.76 18.01 18.24
N SER A 32 9.78 17.10 18.29
CA SER A 32 10.01 15.68 18.59
C SER A 32 9.32 14.71 17.62
N TYR A 33 8.41 15.16 16.75
CA TYR A 33 7.64 14.28 15.87
C TYR A 33 8.52 13.36 15.02
N GLU A 34 9.54 13.90 14.36
CA GLU A 34 10.43 13.14 13.47
C GLU A 34 11.36 12.17 14.23
N LYS A 35 11.63 12.44 15.52
CA LYS A 35 12.46 11.57 16.38
C LYS A 35 11.67 10.40 16.97
N LEU A 36 10.34 10.53 17.05
CA LEU A 36 9.45 9.55 17.68
C LEU A 36 8.79 8.60 16.68
N LEU A 37 8.92 8.87 15.38
CA LEU A 37 8.45 8.00 14.31
C LEU A 37 9.57 7.12 13.77
N PRO A 38 9.24 6.00 13.09
CA PRO A 38 10.24 5.26 12.36
C PRO A 38 10.95 6.20 11.36
N PRO A 39 12.29 6.13 11.25
CA PRO A 39 13.11 7.21 10.69
C PRO A 39 12.76 7.70 9.29
N LEU A 40 12.22 6.82 8.44
CA LEU A 40 11.93 7.12 7.03
C LEU A 40 10.50 7.68 6.83
N VAL A 41 9.61 7.52 7.80
CA VAL A 41 8.16 7.66 7.61
C VAL A 41 7.73 9.10 7.36
N SER A 42 8.31 10.07 8.09
CA SER A 42 7.90 11.49 7.99
C SER A 42 8.06 12.01 6.56
N LYS A 43 9.26 11.83 5.98
CA LYS A 43 9.60 12.33 4.64
C LYS A 43 8.85 11.57 3.55
N ILE A 44 8.80 10.24 3.61
CA ILE A 44 8.08 9.43 2.63
C ILE A 44 6.60 9.82 2.55
N ARG A 45 5.92 10.04 3.68
CA ARG A 45 4.50 10.46 3.67
C ARG A 45 4.27 11.79 2.97
N LYS A 46 5.16 12.76 3.16
CA LYS A 46 5.08 14.08 2.50
C LYS A 46 5.25 13.92 0.98
N GLU A 47 6.24 13.13 0.57
CA GLU A 47 6.51 12.86 -0.86
C GLU A 47 5.38 12.07 -1.52
N VAL A 48 4.87 11.01 -0.88
CA VAL A 48 3.73 10.22 -1.38
C VAL A 48 2.47 11.08 -1.49
N LYS A 49 2.21 11.97 -0.52
CA LYS A 49 1.10 12.93 -0.62
C LYS A 49 1.28 13.81 -1.86
N SER A 50 2.44 14.44 -2.04
CA SER A 50 2.70 15.31 -3.19
C SER A 50 2.54 14.56 -4.51
N TRP A 51 3.04 13.32 -4.58
CA TRP A 51 2.94 12.47 -5.76
C TRP A 51 1.50 12.10 -6.11
N ARG A 52 0.70 11.73 -5.11
CA ARG A 52 -0.74 11.48 -5.27
C ARG A 52 -1.50 12.72 -5.74
N ASP A 53 -1.22 13.89 -5.14
CA ASP A 53 -1.86 15.16 -5.51
C ASP A 53 -1.49 15.59 -6.94
N ASN A 54 -0.31 15.16 -7.42
CA ASN A 54 0.14 15.31 -8.80
C ASN A 54 -0.31 14.16 -9.72
N HIS A 55 -1.42 13.49 -9.39
CA HIS A 55 -2.05 12.45 -10.22
C HIS A 55 -1.10 11.29 -10.58
N TYR A 56 -0.28 10.88 -9.61
CA TYR A 56 0.68 9.77 -9.72
C TYR A 56 1.70 9.94 -10.85
N GLU A 57 2.18 11.16 -11.09
CA GLU A 57 3.19 11.46 -12.10
C GLU A 57 4.42 10.54 -12.00
N GLY A 58 4.94 10.09 -13.15
CA GLY A 58 6.10 9.21 -13.22
C GLY A 58 5.83 7.71 -13.01
N ALA A 59 4.65 7.30 -12.52
CA ALA A 59 4.27 5.88 -12.49
C ALA A 59 3.83 5.36 -13.87
N SER A 60 3.92 4.03 -14.03
CA SER A 60 3.51 3.34 -15.26
C SER A 60 2.03 3.48 -15.55
N VAL A 61 1.65 3.19 -16.80
CA VAL A 61 0.23 3.18 -17.20
C VAL A 61 -0.53 2.13 -16.38
N THR A 62 0.07 0.95 -16.18
CA THR A 62 -0.52 -0.12 -15.35
C THR A 62 -0.78 0.33 -13.92
N SER A 63 0.22 0.94 -13.25
CA SER A 63 0.04 1.44 -11.88
C SER A 63 -1.02 2.52 -11.78
N LYS A 64 -1.07 3.46 -12.73
CA LYS A 64 -2.09 4.52 -12.75
C LYS A 64 -3.49 3.94 -12.96
N ALA A 65 -3.64 2.98 -13.86
CA ALA A 65 -4.91 2.29 -14.10
C ALA A 65 -5.42 1.60 -12.82
N LEU A 66 -4.57 0.83 -12.14
CA LEU A 66 -4.91 0.15 -10.90
C LEU A 66 -5.24 1.13 -9.76
N LEU A 67 -4.43 2.19 -9.57
CA LEU A 67 -4.68 3.20 -8.55
C LEU A 67 -5.99 3.98 -8.80
N SER A 68 -6.29 4.27 -10.07
CA SER A 68 -7.55 4.89 -10.48
C SER A 68 -8.73 3.96 -10.19
N TRP A 69 -8.62 2.69 -10.59
CA TRP A 69 -9.63 1.67 -10.30
C TRP A 69 -9.89 1.56 -8.80
N TRP A 70 -8.88 1.34 -7.97
CA TRP A 70 -9.08 1.09 -6.54
C TRP A 70 -9.59 2.28 -5.74
N PHE A 71 -9.23 3.51 -6.12
CA PHE A 71 -9.44 4.69 -5.27
C PHE A 71 -10.27 5.81 -5.88
N HIS A 72 -10.56 5.74 -7.17
CA HIS A 72 -11.32 6.76 -7.90
C HIS A 72 -12.54 6.19 -8.64
N THR A 73 -12.71 4.85 -8.67
CA THR A 73 -13.90 4.18 -9.19
C THR A 73 -14.84 3.79 -8.04
N GLU A 74 -16.14 3.93 -8.26
CA GLU A 74 -17.17 3.49 -7.30
C GLU A 74 -17.37 1.97 -7.42
N HIS A 75 -17.28 1.27 -6.28
CA HIS A 75 -17.40 -0.19 -6.22
C HIS A 75 -18.66 -0.60 -5.46
N ILE A 76 -19.70 -1.02 -6.17
CA ILE A 76 -20.94 -1.49 -5.56
C ILE A 76 -20.93 -3.03 -5.52
N LEU A 77 -20.86 -3.58 -4.31
CA LEU A 77 -20.78 -5.02 -4.10
C LEU A 77 -22.02 -5.57 -3.36
N PRO A 78 -22.43 -6.81 -3.64
CA PRO A 78 -23.49 -7.46 -2.88
C PRO A 78 -22.97 -7.90 -1.50
N LYS A 79 -23.78 -7.69 -0.47
CA LYS A 79 -23.60 -8.30 0.86
C LYS A 79 -24.21 -9.69 0.90
N SER A 80 -23.84 -10.45 1.94
CA SER A 80 -24.42 -11.76 2.23
C SER A 80 -25.93 -11.72 2.53
N ASP A 81 -26.48 -10.57 2.91
CA ASP A 81 -27.92 -10.35 3.14
C ASP A 81 -28.68 -9.94 1.86
N GLY A 82 -28.00 -9.85 0.71
CA GLY A 82 -28.56 -9.44 -0.58
C GLY A 82 -28.62 -7.93 -0.80
N ASN A 83 -28.26 -7.11 0.19
CA ASN A 83 -28.18 -5.66 0.01
C ASN A 83 -26.89 -5.25 -0.71
N MET A 84 -26.94 -4.17 -1.48
CA MET A 84 -25.73 -3.58 -2.07
C MET A 84 -25.02 -2.66 -1.08
N PHE A 85 -23.69 -2.57 -1.16
CA PHE A 85 -22.92 -1.58 -0.42
C PHE A 85 -21.76 -1.03 -1.26
N GLU A 86 -21.42 0.22 -0.98
CA GLU A 86 -20.24 0.87 -1.55
C GLU A 86 -18.99 0.37 -0.81
N PHE A 87 -18.16 -0.40 -1.49
CA PHE A 87 -16.87 -0.84 -0.99
C PHE A 87 -15.83 0.27 -1.17
N ARG A 88 -15.06 0.52 -0.11
CA ARG A 88 -13.94 1.47 -0.14
C ARG A 88 -12.77 0.90 0.67
N TYR A 89 -11.56 1.08 0.17
CA TYR A 89 -10.36 0.83 0.95
C TYR A 89 -10.15 1.93 1.98
N TYR A 90 -9.69 1.55 3.18
CA TYR A 90 -9.29 2.54 4.19
C TYR A 90 -8.10 3.34 3.69
N PHE A 91 -7.99 4.59 4.14
CA PHE A 91 -6.87 5.43 3.72
C PHE A 91 -5.51 4.84 4.14
N ALA A 92 -5.42 4.14 5.27
CA ALA A 92 -4.21 3.44 5.66
C ALA A 92 -3.81 2.30 4.70
N GLN A 93 -4.78 1.66 4.04
CA GLN A 93 -4.53 0.63 3.02
C GLN A 93 -4.06 1.26 1.72
N ARG A 94 -4.73 2.36 1.30
CA ARG A 94 -4.32 3.18 0.16
C ARG A 94 -2.90 3.71 0.31
N GLU A 95 -2.59 4.38 1.42
CA GLU A 95 -1.26 4.93 1.68
C GLU A 95 -0.18 3.82 1.65
N ALA A 96 -0.49 2.63 2.15
CA ALA A 96 0.46 1.52 2.14
C ALA A 96 0.83 1.08 0.72
N ILE A 97 -0.15 0.85 -0.17
CA ILE A 97 0.13 0.47 -1.55
C ILE A 97 0.74 1.63 -2.35
N GLU A 98 0.23 2.86 -2.19
CA GLU A 98 0.82 4.06 -2.83
C GLU A 98 2.29 4.22 -2.47
N THR A 99 2.66 4.00 -1.19
CA THR A 99 4.04 4.10 -0.75
C THR A 99 4.93 3.03 -1.39
N VAL A 100 4.45 1.79 -1.51
CA VAL A 100 5.19 0.70 -2.16
C VAL A 100 5.44 1.03 -3.64
N ILE A 101 4.40 1.45 -4.35
CA ILE A 101 4.49 1.81 -5.77
C ILE A 101 5.42 3.02 -5.97
N TYR A 102 5.25 4.06 -5.17
CA TYR A 102 6.08 5.27 -5.23
C TYR A 102 7.57 4.95 -5.05
N LEU A 103 7.93 4.18 -4.02
CA LEU A 103 9.32 3.83 -3.76
C LEU A 103 9.91 2.97 -4.89
N TYR A 104 9.12 2.07 -5.47
CA TYR A 104 9.57 1.15 -6.51
C TYR A 104 9.66 1.79 -7.91
N GLU A 105 8.60 2.43 -8.40
CA GLU A 105 8.56 2.96 -9.77
C GLU A 105 9.13 4.37 -9.90
N VAL A 106 8.84 5.24 -8.93
CA VAL A 106 9.12 6.67 -9.03
C VAL A 106 10.51 6.97 -8.47
N VAL A 107 10.77 6.54 -7.24
CA VAL A 107 12.08 6.70 -6.60
C VAL A 107 13.09 5.69 -7.14
N LYS A 108 12.62 4.53 -7.60
CA LYS A 108 13.46 3.43 -8.13
C LYS A 108 14.49 2.94 -7.12
N VAL A 109 14.05 2.81 -5.86
CA VAL A 109 14.86 2.28 -4.76
C VAL A 109 15.33 0.88 -5.12
N LYS A 110 16.65 0.66 -5.07
CA LYS A 110 17.24 -0.67 -5.33
C LYS A 110 17.54 -1.44 -4.06
N ASP A 111 17.94 -0.72 -3.01
CA ASP A 111 18.49 -1.32 -1.79
C ASP A 111 18.39 -0.34 -0.60
N LYS A 112 19.03 -0.71 0.52
CA LYS A 112 19.08 0.08 1.75
C LYS A 112 19.74 1.45 1.58
N TYR A 113 20.67 1.61 0.64
CA TYR A 113 21.39 2.88 0.44
C TYR A 113 20.47 3.94 -0.14
N ASP A 114 19.54 3.55 -1.01
CA ASP A 114 18.52 4.46 -1.55
C ASP A 114 17.49 4.85 -0.48
N LEU A 115 17.10 3.92 0.39
CA LEU A 115 16.15 4.18 1.48
C LEU A 115 16.71 5.09 2.58
N ILE A 116 18.00 4.99 2.91
CA ILE A 116 18.64 5.80 3.96
C ILE A 116 18.55 7.31 3.71
N ARG A 117 18.37 7.73 2.45
CA ARG A 117 18.15 9.15 2.07
C ARG A 117 16.87 9.74 2.67
N TYR A 118 15.99 8.88 3.20
CA TYR A 118 14.77 9.26 3.89
C TYR A 118 14.92 9.37 5.41
N ASP A 119 16.06 9.01 5.97
CA ASP A 119 16.31 9.11 7.42
C ASP A 119 16.39 10.58 7.85
N SER A 120 15.35 11.07 8.52
CA SER A 120 15.33 12.40 9.14
C SER A 120 15.93 12.43 10.55
N SER A 121 16.16 11.25 11.16
CA SER A 121 16.66 11.11 12.53
C SER A 121 18.18 11.06 12.64
N GLY A 122 18.87 10.64 11.57
CA GLY A 122 20.30 10.37 11.57
C GLY A 122 20.70 9.12 12.36
N ALA A 123 19.72 8.30 12.77
CA ALA A 123 19.94 7.12 13.60
C ALA A 123 20.19 5.86 12.77
N VAL A 124 19.99 5.88 11.45
CA VAL A 124 20.09 4.71 10.58
C VAL A 124 21.45 4.65 9.92
N SER A 125 22.13 3.50 10.04
CA SER A 125 23.38 3.21 9.34
C SER A 125 23.22 1.96 8.48
N THR A 126 23.92 1.93 7.35
CA THR A 126 23.89 0.80 6.40
C THR A 126 24.35 -0.51 7.02
N GLY A 127 25.28 -0.45 7.99
CA GLY A 127 25.77 -1.61 8.74
C GLY A 127 24.77 -2.22 9.72
N MET A 128 23.57 -1.65 9.86
CA MET A 128 22.48 -2.24 10.65
C MET A 128 21.71 -3.33 9.90
N PHE A 129 21.99 -3.53 8.60
CA PHE A 129 21.29 -4.46 7.73
C PHE A 129 22.30 -5.29 6.94
N ASP A 130 22.21 -6.61 7.06
CA ASP A 130 23.09 -7.54 6.33
C ASP A 130 22.60 -7.78 4.89
N GLU A 131 21.33 -7.49 4.62
CA GLU A 131 20.71 -7.73 3.32
C GLU A 131 21.14 -6.68 2.27
N GLU A 132 21.31 -7.16 1.03
CA GLU A 132 21.66 -6.32 -0.14
C GLU A 132 20.53 -6.28 -1.20
N TRP A 133 19.36 -6.86 -0.89
CA TRP A 133 18.19 -6.83 -1.77
C TRP A 133 17.14 -5.85 -1.27
N LEU A 134 16.26 -5.39 -2.18
CA LEU A 134 15.14 -4.53 -1.83
C LEU A 134 14.21 -5.22 -0.83
N ARG A 135 14.08 -4.64 0.36
CA ARG A 135 13.16 -5.09 1.40
C ARG A 135 12.30 -3.92 1.85
N LEU A 136 11.01 -3.98 1.52
CA LEU A 136 10.03 -2.99 1.97
C LEU A 136 9.25 -3.56 3.16
N VAL A 137 9.09 -2.75 4.21
CA VAL A 137 8.37 -3.14 5.44
C VAL A 137 7.23 -2.17 5.68
N VAL A 138 6.01 -2.69 5.68
CA VAL A 138 4.80 -1.91 6.00
C VAL A 138 4.37 -2.21 7.43
N LYS A 139 4.45 -1.22 8.32
CA LYS A 139 3.99 -1.35 9.71
C LYS A 139 2.52 -0.97 9.82
N MET A 140 1.68 -1.96 10.15
CA MET A 140 0.22 -1.80 10.20
C MET A 140 -0.37 -2.33 11.51
N ALA A 141 -1.38 -1.64 12.04
CA ALA A 141 -2.09 -2.07 13.25
C ALA A 141 -2.90 -3.37 13.02
N THR A 142 -3.20 -4.11 14.09
CA THR A 142 -4.15 -5.22 14.03
C THR A 142 -5.54 -4.70 13.66
N GLY A 143 -6.27 -5.41 12.79
CA GLY A 143 -7.58 -4.98 12.29
C GLY A 143 -7.57 -3.97 11.14
N SER A 144 -6.42 -3.40 10.77
CA SER A 144 -6.33 -2.41 9.66
C SER A 144 -6.43 -3.00 8.24
N GLY A 145 -6.57 -4.33 8.11
CA GLY A 145 -6.69 -5.01 6.81
C GLY A 145 -5.35 -5.28 6.11
N LYS A 146 -4.37 -5.84 6.84
CA LYS A 146 -3.07 -6.26 6.25
C LYS A 146 -3.23 -7.18 5.05
N THR A 147 -4.14 -8.15 5.11
CA THR A 147 -4.43 -9.06 3.99
C THR A 147 -4.88 -8.32 2.74
N LYS A 148 -5.73 -7.28 2.87
CA LYS A 148 -6.18 -6.44 1.74
C LYS A 148 -5.01 -5.68 1.09
N VAL A 149 -4.06 -5.20 1.89
CA VAL A 149 -2.85 -4.57 1.34
C VAL A 149 -1.97 -5.59 0.64
N MET A 150 -1.85 -6.81 1.18
CA MET A 150 -1.11 -7.87 0.51
C MET A 150 -1.73 -8.23 -0.84
N SER A 151 -3.06 -8.36 -0.93
CA SER A 151 -3.73 -8.65 -2.20
C SER A 151 -3.59 -7.51 -3.22
N LEU A 152 -3.66 -6.24 -2.79
CA LEU A 152 -3.34 -5.08 -3.63
C LEU A 152 -1.90 -5.15 -4.19
N ILE A 153 -0.91 -5.44 -3.34
CA ILE A 153 0.50 -5.57 -3.75
C ILE A 153 0.68 -6.73 -4.74
N ILE A 154 0.08 -7.89 -4.46
CA ILE A 154 0.15 -9.06 -5.36
C ILE A 154 -0.45 -8.72 -6.73
N THR A 155 -1.64 -8.11 -6.74
CA THR A 155 -2.34 -7.69 -7.96
C THR A 155 -1.49 -6.71 -8.77
N TRP A 156 -0.93 -5.69 -8.11
CA TRP A 156 -0.03 -4.73 -8.75
C TRP A 156 1.21 -5.42 -9.34
N CYS A 157 1.92 -6.23 -8.55
CA CYS A 157 3.12 -6.93 -9.01
C CYS A 157 2.84 -7.82 -10.23
N TYR A 158 1.71 -8.53 -10.20
CA TYR A 158 1.30 -9.44 -11.28
C TYR A 158 1.10 -8.66 -12.58
N PHE A 159 0.23 -7.65 -12.59
CA PHE A 159 -0.07 -6.90 -13.81
C PHE A 159 1.07 -6.01 -14.26
N HIS A 160 1.82 -5.40 -13.33
CA HIS A 160 3.01 -4.66 -13.72
C HIS A 160 4.01 -5.60 -14.39
N LYS A 161 4.17 -6.84 -13.92
CA LYS A 161 5.01 -7.82 -14.63
C LYS A 161 4.45 -8.21 -15.99
N LEU A 162 3.13 -8.32 -16.11
CA LEU A 162 2.48 -8.77 -17.33
C LEU A 162 2.48 -7.69 -18.44
N TYR A 163 2.17 -6.45 -18.09
CA TYR A 163 1.88 -5.37 -19.05
C TYR A 163 3.04 -4.39 -19.27
N GLU A 164 4.01 -4.31 -18.35
CA GLU A 164 5.17 -3.42 -18.50
C GLU A 164 6.40 -4.24 -18.93
N GLU A 165 6.92 -3.96 -20.13
CA GLU A 165 7.98 -4.75 -20.81
C GLU A 165 9.24 -4.94 -19.94
N ASP A 166 9.71 -3.86 -19.28
CA ASP A 166 10.94 -3.85 -18.47
C ASP A 166 10.72 -4.20 -16.99
N SER A 167 9.54 -4.73 -16.63
CA SER A 167 9.24 -5.04 -15.24
C SER A 167 10.11 -6.15 -14.67
N ARG A 168 10.74 -5.86 -13.53
CA ARG A 168 11.48 -6.82 -12.70
C ARG A 168 10.62 -7.49 -11.62
N LEU A 169 9.32 -7.19 -11.58
CA LEU A 169 8.39 -7.84 -10.65
C LEU A 169 8.12 -9.28 -11.10
N SER A 170 7.31 -10.00 -10.33
CA SER A 170 7.07 -11.43 -10.50
C SER A 170 5.57 -11.69 -10.59
N THR A 171 5.20 -12.73 -11.32
CA THR A 171 3.87 -13.34 -11.28
C THR A 171 3.78 -14.50 -10.27
N ASN A 172 4.91 -14.89 -9.67
CA ASN A 172 5.00 -15.93 -8.63
C ASN A 172 5.20 -15.30 -7.26
N PHE A 173 4.38 -15.70 -6.29
CA PHE A 173 4.35 -15.12 -4.94
C PHE A 173 4.44 -16.20 -3.86
N LEU A 174 5.21 -15.92 -2.80
CA LEU A 174 5.29 -16.76 -1.61
C LEU A 174 4.78 -15.97 -0.40
N VAL A 175 3.68 -16.41 0.20
CA VAL A 175 3.15 -15.85 1.44
C VAL A 175 3.54 -16.76 2.61
N ILE A 176 4.33 -16.23 3.54
CA ILE A 176 4.81 -16.97 4.71
C ILE A 176 4.02 -16.55 5.95
N ALA A 177 3.43 -17.52 6.63
CA ALA A 177 2.71 -17.31 7.89
C ALA A 177 3.60 -17.73 9.10
N PRO A 178 3.51 -17.02 10.24
CA PRO A 178 4.33 -17.32 11.42
C PRO A 178 3.89 -18.57 12.18
N ASN A 179 2.66 -19.05 11.98
CA ASN A 179 2.11 -20.26 12.60
C ASN A 179 0.88 -20.75 11.82
N ILE A 180 0.41 -21.95 12.14
CA ILE A 180 -0.71 -22.61 11.45
C ILE A 180 -2.02 -21.82 11.55
N ILE A 181 -2.30 -21.15 12.68
CA ILE A 181 -3.54 -20.39 12.87
C ILE A 181 -3.59 -19.19 11.91
N VAL A 182 -2.45 -18.52 11.71
CA VAL A 182 -2.36 -17.42 10.73
C VAL A 182 -2.39 -17.97 9.31
N LEU A 183 -1.77 -19.13 9.06
CA LEU A 183 -1.82 -19.79 7.76
C LEU A 183 -3.27 -20.11 7.36
N ASP A 184 -4.04 -20.74 8.24
CA ASP A 184 -5.43 -21.13 7.96
C ASP A 184 -6.32 -19.93 7.63
N ARG A 185 -6.10 -18.79 8.30
CA ARG A 185 -6.80 -17.54 7.97
C ARG A 185 -6.41 -16.99 6.60
N LEU A 186 -5.10 -16.97 6.30
CA LEU A 186 -4.63 -16.54 4.97
C LEU A 186 -5.15 -17.46 3.88
N ARG A 187 -5.20 -18.77 4.12
CA ARG A 187 -5.80 -19.74 3.19
C ARG A 187 -7.29 -19.49 2.99
N ALA A 188 -8.04 -19.20 4.04
CA ALA A 188 -9.45 -18.86 3.89
C ALA A 188 -9.68 -17.63 2.99
N ASP A 189 -8.74 -16.67 3.01
CA ASP A 189 -8.78 -15.47 2.15
C ASP A 189 -8.27 -15.74 0.72
N PHE A 190 -7.14 -16.46 0.56
CA PHE A 190 -6.42 -16.61 -0.71
C PHE A 190 -6.71 -17.90 -1.48
N ASP A 191 -7.14 -18.98 -0.84
CA ASP A 191 -7.45 -20.24 -1.53
C ASP A 191 -8.56 -19.99 -2.57
N ASP A 192 -8.45 -20.66 -3.72
CA ASP A 192 -9.32 -20.48 -4.89
C ASP A 192 -9.37 -19.03 -5.42
N MET A 193 -8.34 -18.22 -5.15
CA MET A 193 -8.26 -16.80 -5.52
C MET A 193 -9.41 -15.93 -4.98
N LYS A 194 -10.11 -16.37 -3.92
CA LYS A 194 -11.35 -15.73 -3.43
C LYS A 194 -11.21 -14.23 -3.21
N ILE A 195 -10.17 -13.78 -2.51
CA ILE A 195 -9.98 -12.36 -2.23
C ILE A 195 -9.86 -11.53 -3.51
N PHE A 196 -9.23 -12.04 -4.58
CA PHE A 196 -9.01 -11.32 -5.84
C PHE A 196 -10.31 -11.06 -6.62
N TRP A 197 -11.31 -11.93 -6.44
CA TRP A 197 -12.62 -11.81 -7.10
C TRP A 197 -13.71 -11.20 -6.21
N ASN A 198 -13.58 -11.32 -4.89
CA ASN A 198 -14.56 -10.77 -3.93
C ASN A 198 -14.31 -9.29 -3.63
N ASP A 199 -13.05 -8.87 -3.56
CA ASP A 199 -12.68 -7.46 -3.47
C ASP A 199 -12.53 -6.88 -4.89
N PRO A 200 -12.72 -5.57 -5.10
CA PRO A 200 -12.59 -4.95 -6.41
C PRO A 200 -11.12 -4.73 -6.78
N LEU A 201 -10.33 -5.80 -6.79
CA LEU A 201 -8.90 -5.78 -7.05
C LEU A 201 -8.61 -5.74 -8.55
N LEU A 202 -9.40 -6.46 -9.35
CA LEU A 202 -9.22 -6.60 -10.79
C LEU A 202 -10.14 -5.60 -11.51
N PRO A 203 -9.59 -4.67 -12.33
CA PRO A 203 -10.40 -3.87 -13.24
C PRO A 203 -11.21 -4.73 -14.21
N ASP A 204 -12.27 -4.17 -14.79
CA ASP A 204 -13.02 -4.86 -15.83
C ASP A 204 -12.20 -5.01 -17.13
N ASN A 205 -12.46 -6.07 -17.89
CA ASN A 205 -11.86 -6.23 -19.22
C ASN A 205 -12.22 -5.04 -20.13
N GLY A 206 -11.23 -4.54 -20.87
CA GLY A 206 -11.32 -3.34 -21.68
C GLY A 206 -10.96 -2.04 -20.95
N CYS A 207 -10.84 -2.05 -19.61
CA CYS A 207 -10.32 -0.91 -18.85
C CYS A 207 -8.89 -0.58 -19.32
N GLU A 208 -8.66 0.67 -19.75
CA GLU A 208 -7.37 1.10 -20.34
C GLU A 208 -6.86 0.19 -21.48
N GLY A 209 -7.77 -0.49 -22.18
CA GLY A 209 -7.45 -1.37 -23.31
C GLY A 209 -6.85 -2.72 -22.95
N GLN A 210 -6.87 -3.14 -21.67
CA GLN A 210 -6.32 -4.41 -21.20
C GLN A 210 -7.42 -5.40 -20.76
N ASN A 211 -7.12 -6.70 -20.73
CA ASN A 211 -8.06 -7.77 -20.35
C ASN A 211 -7.79 -8.28 -18.93
N TRP A 212 -7.82 -7.37 -17.95
CA TRP A 212 -7.43 -7.60 -16.56
C TRP A 212 -7.99 -8.89 -15.91
N GLN A 213 -9.29 -9.17 -16.03
CA GLN A 213 -9.89 -10.35 -15.39
C GLN A 213 -9.48 -11.65 -16.10
N ASP A 214 -9.44 -11.64 -17.44
CA ASP A 214 -9.09 -12.84 -18.22
C ASP A 214 -7.60 -13.17 -18.12
N ASP A 215 -6.77 -12.14 -18.01
CA ASP A 215 -5.32 -12.24 -17.92
C ASP A 215 -4.85 -12.64 -16.50
N PHE A 216 -5.70 -12.54 -15.48
CA PHE A 216 -5.31 -12.84 -14.10
C PHE A 216 -5.31 -14.35 -13.81
N GLN A 217 -4.11 -14.92 -13.72
CA GLN A 217 -3.90 -16.36 -13.47
C GLN A 217 -2.95 -16.60 -12.28
N CYS A 218 -3.13 -15.86 -11.18
CA CYS A 218 -2.33 -16.04 -9.97
C CYS A 218 -2.73 -17.31 -9.20
N GLY A 219 -2.28 -18.48 -9.69
CA GLY A 219 -2.53 -19.81 -9.11
C GLY A 219 -1.26 -20.55 -8.70
#